data_AF-A0A7X8CHF7-F1
#
_entry.id   AF-A0A7X8CHF7-F1
#
_cell.length_a   1.000
_cell.length_b   1.000
_cell.length_c   1.000
_cell.angle_alpha   90.00
_cell.angle_beta   90.00
_cell.angle_gamma   90.00
#
_symmetry.space_group_name_H-M   'P 1'
#
loop_
_entity.id
_entity.type
_entity.pdbx_description
1 polymer ?
#
loop_
_entity_poly.entity_id
_entity_poly.type
_entity_poly.pdbx_seq_one_letter_code
_entity_poly.pdbx_strand_id
1 'polypeptide(L)'
;MRTQLFNNAFLTDVPFGPEDFRNKIFPSGIWPFVVQFAVLIVIILIIVYLFYKPIKKMLNTRAEHVRENIQAAEISKKEMEEKLSAAEKEVESERLKAQAMIKETIESSEKMRQQMLTEAKLEVEKERARALSEIELAKTEALDEIHQEIVEVALDASKKVLEREVSEKDNRRIIEDFIKEVKEE
;
A
#
# COMPACT_ATOMS: atom_id res chain seq x y z
N MET A 1 76.56 -94.33 -73.87
CA MET A 1 76.56 -94.99 -72.55
C MET A 1 75.94 -94.02 -71.55
N ARG A 2 74.87 -94.47 -70.87
CA ARG A 2 74.14 -93.84 -69.75
C ARG A 2 73.19 -92.66 -70.01
N THR A 3 71.94 -93.07 -70.25
CA THR A 3 70.63 -92.51 -69.87
C THR A 3 70.48 -92.21 -68.37
N GLN A 4 69.35 -91.54 -68.02
CA GLN A 4 68.71 -91.29 -66.70
C GLN A 4 68.92 -89.83 -66.22
N LEU A 5 67.95 -88.97 -65.90
CA LEU A 5 66.50 -89.07 -65.70
C LEU A 5 65.88 -87.66 -65.84
N PHE A 6 64.77 -87.57 -66.57
CA PHE A 6 63.73 -86.59 -66.27
C PHE A 6 63.20 -86.88 -64.86
N ASN A 7 63.23 -85.91 -63.95
CA ASN A 7 62.43 -86.00 -62.73
C ASN A 7 61.90 -84.63 -62.31
N ASN A 8 60.63 -84.65 -61.90
CA ASN A 8 59.77 -83.53 -61.61
C ASN A 8 60.31 -82.63 -60.49
N ALA A 9 60.72 -81.40 -60.82
CA ALA A 9 61.05 -80.39 -59.81
C ALA A 9 60.61 -78.97 -60.20
N PHE A 10 59.59 -78.84 -61.05
CA PHE A 10 59.09 -77.54 -61.51
C PHE A 10 57.83 -77.04 -60.76
N LEU A 11 57.34 -77.73 -59.72
CA LEU A 11 56.10 -77.33 -59.03
C LEU A 11 56.12 -77.50 -57.49
N THR A 12 57.27 -77.32 -56.82
CA THR A 12 57.32 -77.37 -55.34
C THR A 12 57.86 -76.12 -54.65
N ASP A 13 58.42 -75.14 -55.35
CA ASP A 13 58.75 -73.84 -54.75
C ASP A 13 57.55 -72.88 -54.85
N VAL A 14 56.52 -73.19 -54.07
CA VAL A 14 55.52 -72.19 -53.68
C VAL A 14 56.00 -71.59 -52.36
N PRO A 15 56.30 -70.29 -52.27
CA PRO A 15 56.96 -69.66 -51.11
C PRO A 15 56.11 -69.61 -49.82
N PHE A 16 54.99 -70.33 -49.76
CA PHE A 16 54.05 -70.32 -48.64
C PHE A 16 53.43 -71.72 -48.42
N GLY A 17 54.13 -72.59 -47.69
CA GLY A 17 53.52 -73.79 -47.11
C GLY A 17 52.67 -73.43 -45.87
N PRO A 18 51.55 -74.12 -45.59
CA PRO A 18 50.67 -73.81 -44.46
C PRO A 18 51.35 -73.95 -43.08
N GLU A 19 52.39 -74.78 -42.98
CA GLU A 19 53.20 -74.94 -41.77
C GLU A 19 54.16 -73.76 -41.53
N ASP A 20 54.63 -73.08 -42.58
CA ASP A 20 55.54 -71.93 -42.49
C ASP A 20 54.80 -70.63 -42.11
N PHE A 21 53.55 -70.46 -42.55
CA PHE A 21 52.77 -69.26 -42.21
C PHE A 21 52.43 -69.23 -40.71
N ARG A 22 52.07 -70.38 -40.12
CA ARG A 22 51.80 -70.50 -38.68
C ARG A 22 53.04 -70.17 -37.86
N ASN A 23 54.21 -70.70 -38.22
CA ASN A 23 55.44 -70.53 -37.45
C ASN A 23 56.09 -69.14 -37.65
N LYS A 24 55.83 -68.45 -38.77
CA LYS A 24 56.30 -67.07 -39.03
C LYS A 24 55.45 -66.00 -38.34
N ILE A 25 54.12 -66.21 -38.27
CA ILE A 25 53.19 -65.29 -37.59
C ILE A 25 53.15 -65.58 -36.07
N PHE A 26 53.32 -66.84 -35.67
CA PHE A 26 53.24 -67.29 -34.27
C PHE A 26 54.47 -68.15 -33.89
N PRO A 27 55.64 -67.52 -33.64
CA PRO A 27 56.90 -68.22 -33.37
C PRO A 27 56.89 -69.10 -32.10
N SER A 28 55.93 -68.89 -31.19
CA SER A 28 55.73 -69.64 -29.94
C SER A 28 54.37 -70.38 -29.85
N GLY A 29 53.65 -70.50 -30.97
CA GLY A 29 52.31 -71.11 -31.03
C GLY A 29 51.17 -70.14 -30.65
N ILE A 30 49.91 -70.58 -30.77
CA ILE A 30 48.70 -69.76 -30.51
C ILE A 30 48.41 -69.55 -29.02
N TRP A 31 49.04 -70.33 -28.14
CA TRP A 31 48.75 -70.36 -26.70
C TRP A 31 49.00 -69.03 -25.96
N PRO A 32 50.10 -68.29 -26.21
CA PRO A 32 50.32 -66.99 -25.59
C PRO A 32 49.27 -65.95 -26.00
N PHE A 33 48.78 -66.00 -27.25
CA PHE A 33 47.73 -65.12 -27.73
C PHE A 33 46.40 -65.39 -27.04
N VAL A 34 46.04 -66.67 -26.84
CA VAL A 34 44.84 -67.06 -26.10
C VAL A 34 44.91 -66.59 -24.65
N VAL A 35 46.05 -66.76 -23.98
CA VAL A 35 46.24 -66.29 -22.60
C VAL A 35 46.18 -64.76 -22.52
N GLN A 36 46.83 -64.04 -23.44
CA GLN A 36 46.76 -62.58 -23.51
C GLN A 36 45.32 -62.08 -23.73
N PHE A 37 44.56 -62.76 -24.60
CA PHE A 37 43.15 -62.41 -24.84
C PHE A 37 42.27 -62.72 -23.62
N ALA A 38 42.49 -63.84 -22.94
CA ALA A 38 41.78 -64.18 -21.71
C ALA A 38 42.04 -63.14 -20.61
N VAL A 39 43.30 -62.72 -20.42
CA VAL A 39 43.66 -61.65 -19.47
C VAL A 39 43.02 -60.32 -19.85
N LEU A 40 43.01 -59.96 -21.14
CA LEU A 40 42.34 -58.75 -21.62
C LEU A 40 40.84 -58.77 -21.30
N ILE A 41 40.16 -59.90 -21.55
CA ILE A 41 38.73 -60.07 -21.24
C ILE A 41 38.49 -59.93 -19.73
N VAL A 42 39.32 -60.56 -18.89
CA VAL A 42 39.20 -60.45 -17.43
C VAL A 42 39.37 -59.00 -16.96
N ILE A 43 40.35 -58.27 -17.50
CA ILE A 43 40.56 -56.85 -17.17
C ILE A 43 39.36 -56.00 -17.60
N ILE A 44 38.83 -56.21 -18.82
CA ILE A 44 37.65 -55.49 -19.30
C ILE A 44 36.45 -55.75 -18.39
N LEU A 45 36.20 -56.99 -17.98
CA LEU A 45 35.11 -57.34 -17.08
C LEU A 45 35.23 -56.66 -15.71
N ILE A 46 36.44 -56.60 -15.15
CA ILE A 46 36.70 -55.90 -13.88
C ILE A 46 36.45 -54.40 -14.02
N ILE A 47 36.93 -53.77 -15.10
CA ILE A 47 36.71 -52.34 -15.34
C ILE A 47 35.23 -52.04 -15.53
N VAL A 48 34.52 -52.79 -16.38
CA VAL A 48 33.09 -52.58 -16.61
C VAL A 48 32.30 -52.76 -15.31
N TYR A 49 32.60 -53.80 -14.52
CA TYR A 49 31.91 -54.03 -13.26
C TYR A 49 32.16 -52.90 -12.24
N LEU A 50 33.39 -52.41 -12.14
CA LEU A 50 33.76 -51.36 -11.19
C LEU A 50 33.25 -49.97 -11.63
N PHE A 51 33.30 -49.64 -12.92
CA PHE A 51 32.94 -48.32 -13.46
C PHE A 51 31.46 -48.18 -13.83
N TYR A 52 30.72 -49.28 -14.01
CA TYR A 52 29.29 -49.23 -14.32
C TYR A 52 28.48 -48.50 -13.23
N LYS A 53 28.78 -48.76 -11.96
CA LYS A 53 28.10 -48.11 -10.82
C LYS A 53 28.33 -46.58 -10.75
N PRO A 54 29.57 -46.05 -10.75
CA PRO A 54 29.79 -44.60 -10.67
C PRO A 54 29.28 -43.84 -11.90
N ILE A 55 29.44 -44.39 -13.11
CA ILE A 55 28.96 -43.73 -14.34
C ILE A 55 27.43 -43.63 -14.34
N LYS A 56 26.73 -44.73 -14.03
CA LYS A 56 25.27 -44.72 -13.93
C LYS A 56 24.78 -43.77 -12.84
N LYS A 57 25.45 -43.73 -11.69
CA LYS A 57 25.12 -42.80 -10.60
C LYS A 57 25.26 -41.34 -11.06
N MET A 58 26.36 -40.99 -11.72
CA MET A 58 26.59 -39.63 -12.23
C MET A 58 25.53 -39.20 -13.26
N LEU A 59 25.17 -40.09 -14.19
CA LEU A 59 24.12 -39.83 -15.18
C LEU A 59 22.75 -39.65 -14.50
N ASN A 60 22.41 -40.51 -13.55
CA ASN A 60 21.17 -40.40 -12.79
C ASN A 60 21.13 -39.10 -11.97
N THR A 61 22.21 -38.74 -11.28
CA THR A 61 22.30 -37.49 -10.51
C THR A 61 22.13 -36.27 -11.42
N ARG A 62 22.75 -36.26 -12.61
CA ARG A 62 22.54 -35.18 -13.58
C ARG A 62 21.09 -35.11 -14.07
N ALA A 63 20.50 -36.26 -14.42
CA ALA A 63 19.12 -36.33 -14.85
C ALA A 63 18.14 -35.89 -13.75
N GLU A 64 18.43 -36.21 -12.49
CA GLU A 64 17.64 -35.77 -11.35
C GLU A 64 17.75 -34.26 -11.14
N HIS A 65 18.96 -33.71 -11.09
CA HIS A 65 19.14 -32.26 -10.95
C HIS A 65 18.49 -31.45 -12.07
N VAL A 66 18.54 -31.93 -13.32
CA VAL A 66 17.85 -31.27 -14.43
C VAL A 66 16.33 -31.31 -14.22
N ARG A 67 15.78 -32.45 -13.79
CA ARG A 67 14.35 -32.58 -13.49
C ARG A 67 13.93 -31.70 -12.32
N GLU A 68 14.70 -31.69 -11.24
CA GLU A 68 14.48 -30.81 -10.08
C GLU A 68 14.50 -29.34 -10.48
N ASN A 69 15.48 -28.91 -11.28
CA ASN A 69 15.56 -27.52 -11.75
C ASN A 69 14.39 -27.13 -12.65
N ILE A 70 13.95 -28.03 -13.54
CA ILE A 70 12.77 -27.78 -14.39
C ILE A 70 11.51 -27.69 -13.54
N GLN A 71 11.31 -28.62 -12.60
CA GLN A 71 10.16 -28.59 -11.70
C GLN A 71 10.16 -27.34 -10.82
N ALA A 72 11.31 -26.96 -10.26
CA ALA A 72 11.45 -25.75 -9.47
C ALA A 72 11.14 -24.50 -10.30
N ALA A 73 11.58 -24.45 -11.56
CA ALA A 73 11.27 -23.36 -12.47
C ALA A 73 9.77 -23.29 -12.81
N GLU A 74 9.12 -24.43 -13.05
CA GLU A 74 7.67 -24.50 -13.29
C GLU A 74 6.87 -24.06 -12.06
N ILE A 75 7.24 -24.53 -10.86
CA ILE A 75 6.61 -24.13 -9.60
C ILE A 75 6.80 -22.63 -9.38
N SER A 76 8.03 -22.13 -9.52
CA SER A 76 8.33 -20.70 -9.35
C SER A 76 7.54 -19.84 -10.33
N LYS A 77 7.41 -20.26 -11.60
CA LYS A 77 6.61 -19.56 -12.59
C LYS A 77 5.14 -19.54 -12.19
N LYS A 78 4.58 -20.67 -11.77
CA LYS A 78 3.19 -20.76 -11.32
C LYS A 78 2.93 -19.88 -10.09
N GLU A 79 3.81 -19.92 -9.10
CA GLU A 79 3.72 -19.05 -7.91
C GLU A 79 3.82 -17.56 -8.28
N MET A 80 4.66 -17.20 -9.25
CA MET A 80 4.74 -15.82 -9.73
C MET A 80 3.45 -15.39 -10.44
N GLU A 81 2.88 -16.24 -11.29
CA GLU A 81 1.60 -15.96 -11.94
C GLU A 81 0.46 -15.81 -10.93
N GLU A 82 0.41 -16.67 -9.92
CA GLU A 82 -0.56 -16.58 -8.81
C GLU A 82 -0.38 -15.29 -7.99
N LYS A 83 0.86 -14.94 -7.62
CA LYS A 83 1.17 -13.70 -6.90
C LYS A 83 0.85 -12.46 -7.73
N LEU A 84 1.14 -12.46 -9.03
CA LEU A 84 0.82 -11.36 -9.93
C LEU A 84 -0.70 -11.19 -10.02
N SER A 85 -1.44 -12.29 -10.22
CA SER A 85 -2.90 -12.24 -10.25
C SER A 85 -3.51 -11.74 -8.93
N ALA A 86 -2.94 -12.15 -7.80
CA ALA A 86 -3.36 -11.67 -6.49
C ALA A 86 -3.06 -10.17 -6.32
N ALA A 87 -1.87 -9.71 -6.71
CA ALA A 87 -1.48 -8.31 -6.63
C ALA A 87 -2.34 -7.42 -7.54
N GLU A 88 -2.65 -7.87 -8.76
CA GLU A 88 -3.55 -7.14 -9.66
C GLU A 88 -4.96 -7.01 -9.07
N LYS A 89 -5.50 -8.07 -8.47
CA LYS A 89 -6.79 -8.03 -7.78
C LYS A 89 -6.76 -7.11 -6.56
N GLU A 90 -5.66 -7.12 -5.81
CA GLU A 90 -5.48 -6.26 -4.65
C GLU A 90 -5.43 -4.79 -5.06
N VAL A 91 -4.67 -4.45 -6.10
CA VAL A 91 -4.61 -3.08 -6.65
C VAL A 91 -5.99 -2.62 -7.12
N GLU A 92 -6.76 -3.47 -7.79
CA GLU A 92 -8.10 -3.11 -8.24
C GLU A 92 -9.08 -2.93 -7.07
N SER A 93 -9.01 -3.82 -6.07
CA SER A 93 -9.79 -3.70 -4.83
C SER A 93 -9.48 -2.39 -4.09
N GLU A 94 -8.20 -2.05 -3.92
CA GLU A 94 -7.78 -0.81 -3.27
C GLU A 94 -8.18 0.43 -4.07
N ARG A 95 -8.16 0.38 -5.40
CA ARG A 95 -8.70 1.47 -6.23
C ARG A 95 -10.19 1.68 -6.02
N LEU A 96 -10.98 0.60 -5.97
CA LEU A 96 -12.42 0.69 -5.69
C LEU A 96 -12.69 1.24 -4.29
N LYS A 97 -11.95 0.79 -3.28
CA LYS A 97 -12.05 1.33 -1.91
C LYS A 97 -11.69 2.81 -1.85
N ALA A 98 -10.62 3.22 -2.53
CA ALA A 98 -10.20 4.63 -2.58
C ALA A 98 -11.28 5.51 -3.25
N GLN A 99 -11.86 5.05 -4.37
CA GLN A 99 -12.96 5.75 -5.02
C GLN A 99 -14.19 5.86 -4.12
N ALA A 100 -14.56 4.78 -3.42
CA ALA A 100 -15.66 4.77 -2.46
C ALA A 100 -15.40 5.75 -1.29
N MET A 101 -14.19 5.75 -0.74
CA MET A 101 -13.79 6.66 0.34
C MET A 101 -13.83 8.12 -0.10
N ILE A 102 -13.35 8.44 -1.31
CA ILE A 102 -13.42 9.79 -1.87
C ILE A 102 -14.89 10.22 -2.02
N LYS A 103 -15.74 9.35 -2.55
CA LYS A 103 -17.17 9.63 -2.71
C LYS A 103 -17.84 9.90 -1.36
N GLU A 104 -17.62 9.04 -0.38
CA GLU A 104 -18.15 9.20 0.98
C GLU A 104 -17.65 10.50 1.63
N THR A 105 -16.38 10.84 1.44
CA THR A 105 -15.79 12.08 1.96
C THR A 105 -16.44 13.32 1.33
N ILE A 106 -16.70 13.30 0.02
CA ILE A 106 -17.39 14.40 -0.68
C ILE A 106 -18.82 14.53 -0.15
N GLU A 107 -19.58 13.45 -0.07
CA GLU A 107 -20.97 13.46 0.43
C GLU A 107 -21.03 13.96 1.89
N SER A 108 -20.13 13.48 2.74
CA SER A 108 -20.01 13.91 4.14
C SER A 108 -19.63 15.39 4.24
N SER A 109 -18.67 15.84 3.43
CA SER A 109 -18.25 17.24 3.37
C SER A 109 -19.39 18.16 2.93
N GLU A 110 -20.16 17.78 1.90
CA GLU A 110 -21.32 18.54 1.45
C GLU A 110 -22.40 18.64 2.53
N LYS A 111 -22.70 17.52 3.21
CA LYS A 111 -23.63 17.49 4.34
C LYS A 111 -23.15 18.40 5.48
N MET A 112 -21.88 18.31 5.85
CA MET A 112 -21.31 19.15 6.91
C MET A 112 -21.32 20.63 6.53
N ARG A 113 -21.04 20.95 5.25
CA ARG A 113 -21.16 22.32 4.72
C ARG A 113 -22.58 22.84 4.81
N GLN A 114 -23.58 22.03 4.44
CA GLN A 114 -24.99 22.43 4.56
C GLN A 114 -25.42 22.63 6.02
N GLN A 115 -24.96 21.76 6.93
CA GLN A 115 -25.21 21.90 8.36
C GLN A 115 -24.60 23.19 8.91
N MET A 116 -23.31 23.46 8.63
CA MET A 116 -22.65 24.69 9.04
C MET A 116 -23.35 25.94 8.50
N LEU A 117 -23.78 25.93 7.23
CA LEU A 117 -24.52 27.06 6.65
C LEU A 117 -25.89 27.26 7.31
N THR A 118 -26.57 26.18 7.68
CA THR A 118 -27.86 26.25 8.36
C THR A 118 -27.71 26.79 9.77
N GLU A 119 -26.71 26.29 10.51
CA GLU A 119 -26.39 26.74 11.85
C GLU A 119 -25.92 28.20 11.88
N ALA A 120 -25.06 28.60 10.94
CA ALA A 120 -24.65 30.00 10.79
C ALA A 120 -25.83 30.93 10.52
N LYS A 121 -26.79 30.52 9.66
CA LYS A 121 -28.01 31.31 9.42
C LYS A 121 -28.86 31.43 10.68
N LEU A 122 -29.03 30.34 11.43
CA LEU A 122 -29.78 30.37 12.69
C LEU A 122 -29.13 31.28 13.73
N GLU A 123 -27.80 31.23 13.87
CA GLU A 123 -27.10 32.11 14.82
C GLU A 123 -27.17 33.58 14.38
N VAL A 124 -27.06 33.87 13.08
CA VAL A 124 -27.26 35.23 12.56
C VAL A 124 -28.66 35.76 12.83
N GLU A 125 -29.71 34.95 12.60
CA GLU A 125 -31.09 35.38 12.89
C GLU A 125 -31.32 35.59 14.39
N LYS A 126 -30.74 34.73 15.23
CA LYS A 126 -30.80 34.86 16.69
C LYS A 126 -30.07 36.11 17.18
N GLU A 127 -28.89 36.39 16.63
CA GLU A 127 -28.13 37.59 16.95
C GLU A 127 -28.86 38.85 16.50
N ARG A 128 -29.47 38.82 15.30
CA ARG A 128 -30.32 39.90 14.82
C ARG A 128 -31.52 40.16 15.73
N ALA A 129 -32.19 39.09 16.19
CA ALA A 129 -33.30 39.21 17.13
C ALA A 129 -32.86 39.82 18.47
N ARG A 130 -31.69 39.43 18.98
CA ARG A 130 -31.08 40.03 20.18
C ARG A 130 -30.79 41.51 19.98
N ALA A 131 -30.11 41.87 18.90
CA ALA A 131 -29.78 43.27 18.58
C ALA A 131 -31.05 44.14 18.46
N LEU A 132 -32.12 43.63 17.85
CA LEU A 132 -33.40 44.33 17.79
C LEU A 132 -34.04 44.52 19.18
N SER A 133 -33.96 43.49 20.04
CA SER A 133 -34.44 43.58 21.42
C SER A 133 -33.64 44.60 22.24
N GLU A 134 -32.31 44.65 22.06
CA GLU A 134 -31.43 45.61 22.71
C GLU A 134 -31.71 47.04 22.23
N ILE A 135 -31.98 47.23 20.93
CA ILE A 135 -32.36 48.53 20.36
C ILE A 135 -33.68 49.02 20.96
N GLU A 136 -34.70 48.16 21.08
CA GLU A 136 -35.98 48.55 21.69
C GLU A 136 -35.83 48.89 23.18
N LEU A 137 -34.98 48.14 23.91
CA LEU A 137 -34.66 48.45 25.30
C LEU A 137 -33.96 49.82 25.41
N ALA A 138 -32.89 50.02 24.65
CA ALA A 138 -32.12 51.28 24.65
C ALA A 138 -32.98 52.48 24.24
N LYS A 139 -33.91 52.30 23.29
CA LYS A 139 -34.88 53.34 22.90
C LYS A 139 -35.82 53.70 24.05
N THR A 140 -36.29 52.69 24.79
CA THR A 140 -37.18 52.92 25.95
C THR A 140 -36.42 53.66 27.05
N GLU A 141 -35.19 53.22 27.36
CA GLU A 141 -34.31 53.91 28.32
C GLU A 141 -34.03 55.35 27.91
N ALA A 142 -33.72 55.61 26.63
CA ALA A 142 -33.50 56.95 26.11
C ALA A 142 -34.75 57.85 26.20
N LEU A 143 -35.95 57.29 25.99
CA LEU A 143 -37.20 58.05 26.16
C LEU A 143 -37.46 58.41 27.62
N ASP A 144 -37.17 57.50 28.55
CA ASP A 144 -37.30 57.76 29.98
C ASP A 144 -36.29 58.83 30.44
N GLU A 145 -35.05 58.78 29.93
CA GLU A 145 -34.01 59.78 30.21
C GLU A 145 -34.41 61.16 29.66
N ILE A 146 -34.96 61.24 28.43
CA ILE A 146 -35.51 62.48 27.87
C ILE A 146 -36.67 63.01 28.72
N HIS A 147 -37.57 62.15 29.20
CA HIS A 147 -38.66 62.58 30.07
C HIS A 147 -38.16 63.16 31.40
N GLN A 148 -37.15 62.54 32.02
CA GLN A 148 -36.53 63.08 33.24
C GLN A 148 -35.91 64.45 32.98
N GLU A 149 -35.17 64.62 31.89
CA GLU A 149 -34.55 65.89 31.50
C GLU A 149 -35.61 66.98 31.27
N ILE A 150 -36.73 66.66 30.60
CA ILE A 150 -37.83 67.60 30.39
C ILE A 150 -38.45 68.03 31.72
N VAL A 151 -38.64 67.11 32.66
CA VAL A 151 -39.17 67.43 34.00
C VAL A 151 -38.22 68.37 34.75
N GLU A 152 -36.91 68.11 34.70
CA GLU A 152 -35.91 68.97 35.32
C GLU A 152 -35.92 70.38 34.73
N VAL A 153 -35.90 70.50 33.40
CA VAL A 153 -35.98 71.79 32.69
C VAL A 153 -37.28 72.54 33.00
N ALA A 154 -38.42 71.83 33.06
CA ALA A 154 -39.71 72.43 33.39
C ALA A 154 -39.77 72.92 34.84
N LEU A 155 -39.18 72.18 35.79
CA LEU A 155 -39.04 72.61 37.19
C LEU A 155 -38.15 73.84 37.31
N ASP A 156 -37.03 73.89 36.59
CA ASP A 156 -36.11 75.03 36.61
C ASP A 156 -36.73 76.28 35.96
N ALA A 157 -37.46 76.11 34.85
CA ALA A 157 -38.24 77.20 34.27
C ALA A 157 -39.32 77.70 35.23
N SER A 158 -40.03 76.79 35.91
CA SER A 158 -41.06 77.13 36.90
C SER A 158 -40.48 77.89 38.10
N LYS A 159 -39.32 77.46 38.63
CA LYS A 159 -38.58 78.20 39.67
C LYS A 159 -38.26 79.62 39.22
N LYS A 160 -37.73 79.78 37.99
CA LYS A 160 -37.36 81.09 37.44
C LYS A 160 -38.54 82.04 37.28
N VAL A 161 -39.71 81.51 36.86
CA VAL A 161 -40.95 82.28 36.73
C VAL A 161 -41.49 82.65 38.11
N LEU A 162 -41.50 81.70 39.05
CA LEU A 162 -41.94 81.94 40.43
C LEU A 162 -41.05 83.00 41.12
N GLU A 163 -39.72 82.93 40.97
CA GLU A 163 -38.79 83.96 41.48
C GLU A 163 -39.09 85.37 40.92
N ARG A 164 -39.64 85.46 39.71
CA ARG A 164 -39.96 86.74 39.06
C ARG A 164 -41.34 87.30 39.43
N GLU A 165 -42.32 86.43 39.66
CA GLU A 165 -43.72 86.81 39.94
C GLU A 165 -44.07 86.85 41.44
N VAL A 166 -43.21 86.32 42.32
CA VAL A 166 -43.45 86.36 43.78
C VAL A 166 -43.39 87.79 44.31
N SER A 167 -44.55 88.29 44.75
CA SER A 167 -44.66 89.57 45.43
C SER A 167 -44.50 89.43 46.95
N GLU A 168 -44.19 90.53 47.64
CA GLU A 168 -44.09 90.55 49.12
C GLU A 168 -45.42 90.13 49.81
N LYS A 169 -46.55 90.23 49.11
CA LYS A 169 -47.87 89.78 49.56
C LYS A 169 -48.02 88.26 49.47
N ASP A 170 -47.50 87.64 48.42
CA ASP A 170 -47.57 86.18 48.24
C ASP A 170 -46.68 85.45 49.26
N ASN A 171 -45.49 86.00 49.55
CA ASN A 171 -44.64 85.49 50.63
C ASN A 171 -45.33 85.57 52.00
N ARG A 172 -46.04 86.67 52.30
CA ARG A 172 -46.81 86.83 53.54
C ARG A 172 -47.95 85.82 53.63
N ARG A 173 -48.68 85.59 52.52
CA ARG A 173 -49.77 84.61 52.44
C ARG A 173 -49.29 83.17 52.62
N ILE A 174 -48.17 82.79 51.99
CA ILE A 174 -47.57 81.44 52.15
C ILE A 174 -47.12 81.21 53.61
N ILE A 175 -46.56 82.23 54.26
CA ILE A 175 -46.18 82.15 55.69
C ILE A 175 -47.43 82.02 56.58
N GLU A 176 -48.49 82.77 56.30
CA GLU A 176 -49.75 82.68 57.06
C GLU A 176 -50.45 81.32 56.87
N ASP A 177 -50.47 80.78 55.65
CA ASP A 177 -51.02 79.45 55.35
C ASP A 177 -50.20 78.34 56.03
N PHE A 178 -48.87 78.41 56.01
CA PHE A 178 -48.00 77.46 56.74
C PHE A 178 -48.18 77.54 58.26
N ILE A 179 -48.31 78.74 58.83
CA ILE A 179 -48.59 78.92 60.27
C ILE A 179 -49.97 78.38 60.64
N LYS A 180 -50.94 78.43 59.71
CA LYS A 180 -52.27 77.83 59.90
C LYS A 180 -52.21 76.31 59.88
N GLU A 181 -51.54 75.73 58.90
CA GLU A 181 -51.44 74.27 58.75
C GLU A 181 -50.66 73.63 59.91
N VAL A 182 -49.59 74.28 60.39
CA VAL A 182 -48.83 73.85 61.59
C VAL A 182 -49.60 74.08 62.89
N LYS A 183 -50.65 74.90 62.91
CA LYS A 183 -51.54 75.08 64.08
C LYS A 183 -52.76 74.17 64.06
N GLU A 184 -53.06 73.54 62.92
CA GLU A 184 -54.14 72.56 62.78
C GLU A 184 -53.66 71.10 62.95
N GLU A 185 -52.35 70.87 63.11
CA GLU A 185 -51.78 69.74 63.86
C GLU A 185 -51.54 70.09 65.34
#